data_AF-A0AAW3HKF6-F1
#
_entry.id   AF-A0AAW3HKF6-F1
#
_cell.length_a   1.000
_cell.length_b   1.000
_cell.length_c   1.000
_cell.angle_alpha   90.00
_cell.angle_beta   90.00
_cell.angle_gamma   90.00
#
_symmetry.space_group_name_H-M   'P 1'
#
loop_
_entity.id
_entity.type
_entity.pdbx_description
1 polymer ?
#
loop_
_entity_poly.entity_id
_entity_poly.type
_entity_poly.pdbx_seq_one_letter_code
_entity_poly.pdbx_strand_id
1 'polypeptide(L)'
;MIIIRYLVRETLKSQLAILFILLLIFFCQKLVKILGAAVDGEIPTNLVLSLLGLGIPEMAQLILPLSLFLGLLMTLGKLYTESEITVMHACGLSKAVLVKAAMILALFTGIVAAVNVMWAGPMSSRHQDEVLAEAKANPGMAALAQGQFQQATDGNSVLFIESVDGSKFNDVFLAQLRPKGNARPSVVVADSGQLAQRKDGSQIVTLNKGTRFEGTAMLRDFRITDFQNYQAIIGHQAVALDPTDTEQMDMRTLWNTDTDRARAEFHWRITLVFTVFMMALIVVPLSVVNPRQGRVLSMLPAMLLYLIYFLLQTSIRSNGAKGKLDPMVWTWFVNSLYILLALGLNLWDTVPVRRIRARFSRKGAI
;
A
#
# COMPACT_ATOMS: atom_id res chain seq x y z
N MET A 1 33.85 11.92 -17.63
CA MET A 1 32.96 12.53 -16.61
C MET A 1 31.81 13.34 -17.21
N ILE A 2 31.99 14.05 -18.35
CA ILE A 2 30.94 14.91 -18.95
C ILE A 2 29.70 14.11 -19.36
N ILE A 3 29.87 13.00 -20.09
CA ILE A 3 28.74 12.16 -20.58
C ILE A 3 27.92 11.59 -19.42
N ILE A 4 28.56 11.15 -18.33
CA ILE A 4 27.83 10.64 -17.16
C ILE A 4 26.95 11.73 -16.56
N ARG A 5 27.46 12.96 -16.41
CA ARG A 5 26.67 14.09 -15.90
C ARG A 5 25.52 14.47 -16.84
N TYR A 6 25.74 14.38 -18.15
CA TYR A 6 24.72 14.60 -19.16
C TYR A 6 23.58 13.58 -19.03
N LEU A 7 23.91 12.28 -19.02
CA LEU A 7 22.94 11.21 -18.84
C LEU A 7 22.16 11.36 -17.54
N VAL A 8 22.86 11.56 -16.41
CA VAL A 8 22.24 11.76 -15.09
C VAL A 8 21.29 12.96 -15.07
N ARG A 9 21.67 14.09 -15.69
CA ARG A 9 20.83 15.29 -15.73
C ARG A 9 19.57 15.06 -16.55
N GLU A 10 19.70 14.43 -17.72
CA GLU A 10 18.56 14.21 -18.61
C GLU A 10 17.59 13.18 -18.05
N THR A 11 18.11 12.07 -17.49
CA THR A 11 17.32 11.05 -16.78
C THR A 11 16.61 11.63 -15.58
N LEU A 12 17.26 12.50 -14.79
CA LEU A 12 16.66 13.07 -13.58
C LEU A 12 15.49 14.01 -13.92
N LYS A 13 15.59 14.82 -14.98
CA LYS A 13 14.48 15.64 -15.46
C LYS A 13 13.28 14.78 -15.85
N SER A 14 13.51 13.71 -16.61
CA SER A 14 12.45 12.79 -17.01
C SER A 14 11.86 12.04 -15.82
N GLN A 15 12.71 11.58 -14.88
CA GLN A 15 12.28 10.92 -13.66
C GLN A 15 11.39 11.82 -12.82
N LEU A 16 11.74 13.09 -12.62
CA LEU A 16 10.93 14.04 -11.85
C LEU A 16 9.57 14.29 -12.51
N ALA A 17 9.52 14.44 -13.84
CA ALA A 17 8.27 14.59 -14.57
C ALA A 17 7.37 13.34 -14.43
N ILE A 18 7.95 12.14 -14.56
CA ILE A 18 7.22 10.87 -14.40
C ILE A 18 6.77 10.68 -12.94
N LEU A 19 7.62 11.01 -11.97
CA LEU A 19 7.30 10.94 -10.55
C LEU A 19 6.10 11.84 -10.22
N PHE A 20 6.05 13.06 -10.77
CA PHE A 20 4.91 13.96 -10.61
C PHE A 20 3.62 13.36 -11.18
N ILE A 21 3.67 12.79 -12.40
CA ILE A 21 2.51 12.14 -13.02
C ILE A 21 2.05 10.93 -12.18
N LEU A 22 2.98 10.06 -11.76
CA LEU A 22 2.66 8.89 -10.93
C LEU A 22 2.09 9.30 -9.58
N LEU A 23 2.62 10.36 -8.96
CA LEU A 23 2.09 10.89 -7.71
C LEU A 23 0.63 11.30 -7.90
N LEU A 24 0.28 12.04 -8.95
CA LEU A 24 -1.11 12.42 -9.23
C LEU A 24 -2.02 11.21 -9.44
N ILE A 25 -1.56 10.19 -10.17
CA ILE A 25 -2.34 8.96 -10.41
C ILE A 25 -2.65 8.25 -9.09
N PHE A 26 -1.61 8.02 -8.27
CA PHE A 26 -1.78 7.36 -6.97
C PHE A 26 -2.57 8.21 -5.97
N PHE A 27 -2.40 9.53 -6.03
CA PHE A 27 -3.16 10.47 -5.21
C PHE A 27 -4.65 10.40 -5.54
N CYS A 28 -5.03 10.42 -6.82
CA CYS A 28 -6.41 10.21 -7.25
C CYS A 28 -6.95 8.83 -6.80
N GLN A 29 -6.17 7.76 -6.97
CA GLN A 29 -6.57 6.41 -6.54
C GLN A 29 -6.82 6.35 -5.02
N LYS A 30 -5.91 6.91 -4.21
CA LYS A 30 -6.05 6.91 -2.74
C LYS A 30 -7.18 7.83 -2.30
N LEU A 31 -7.38 8.98 -2.97
CA LEU A 31 -8.51 9.88 -2.73
C LEU A 31 -9.85 9.17 -2.95
N VAL A 32 -10.01 8.43 -4.05
CA VAL A 32 -11.23 7.65 -4.32
C VAL A 32 -11.46 6.61 -3.21
N LYS A 33 -10.41 5.92 -2.75
CA LYS A 33 -10.51 4.95 -1.65
C LYS A 33 -10.93 5.60 -0.33
N ILE A 34 -10.34 6.74 0.03
CA ILE A 34 -10.62 7.44 1.29
C ILE A 34 -12.01 8.08 1.26
N LEU A 35 -12.42 8.68 0.13
CA LEU A 35 -13.78 9.22 -0.01
C LEU A 35 -14.83 8.11 0.05
N GLY A 36 -14.57 6.93 -0.52
CA GLY A 36 -15.45 5.77 -0.35
C GLY A 36 -15.66 5.43 1.13
N ALA A 37 -14.56 5.27 1.88
CA ALA A 37 -14.64 5.01 3.32
C ALA A 37 -15.29 6.16 4.12
N ALA A 38 -15.17 7.41 3.67
CA ALA A 38 -15.86 8.54 4.27
C ALA A 38 -17.38 8.51 4.00
N VAL A 39 -17.80 8.09 2.82
CA VAL A 39 -19.21 7.91 2.45
C VAL A 39 -19.84 6.74 3.23
N ASP A 40 -19.07 5.68 3.48
CA ASP A 40 -19.50 4.53 4.29
C ASP A 40 -19.59 4.87 5.80
N GLY A 41 -19.16 6.07 6.21
CA GLY A 41 -19.20 6.55 7.60
C GLY A 41 -18.03 6.09 8.46
N GLU A 42 -17.02 5.42 7.87
CA GLU A 42 -15.84 4.96 8.60
C GLU A 42 -14.85 6.09 8.93
N ILE A 43 -14.85 7.15 8.11
CA ILE A 43 -13.86 8.25 8.20
C ILE A 43 -14.55 9.62 8.16
N PRO A 44 -14.36 10.47 9.18
CA PRO A 44 -14.78 11.86 9.15
C PRO A 44 -14.19 12.67 7.97
N THR A 45 -15.00 13.52 7.33
CA THR A 45 -14.61 14.29 6.13
C THR A 45 -13.45 15.26 6.37
N ASN A 46 -13.32 15.79 7.59
CA ASN A 46 -12.21 16.66 8.00
C ASN A 46 -10.85 15.92 8.03
N LEU A 47 -10.85 14.58 8.15
CA LEU A 47 -9.64 13.77 8.18
C LEU A 47 -9.19 13.32 6.79
N VAL A 48 -10.03 13.44 5.77
CA VAL A 48 -9.75 12.99 4.39
C VAL A 48 -8.44 13.57 3.87
N LEU A 49 -8.23 14.88 4.01
CA LEU A 49 -7.02 15.55 3.52
C LEU A 49 -5.77 15.12 4.30
N SER A 50 -5.90 14.97 5.62
CA SER A 50 -4.79 14.54 6.50
C SER A 50 -4.36 13.10 6.17
N LEU A 51 -5.32 12.18 6.08
CA LEU A 51 -5.07 10.77 5.75
C LEU A 51 -4.52 10.59 4.33
N LEU A 52 -4.92 11.45 3.40
CA LEU A 52 -4.38 11.45 2.05
C LEU A 52 -2.92 11.89 2.02
N GLY A 53 -2.56 12.92 2.79
CA GLY A 53 -1.18 13.36 2.97
C GLY A 53 -0.31 12.32 3.66
N LEU A 54 -0.84 11.67 4.70
CA LEU A 54 -0.17 10.57 5.42
C LEU A 54 -0.01 9.31 4.55
N GLY A 55 -0.77 9.18 3.46
CA GLY A 55 -0.58 8.11 2.49
C GLY A 55 0.62 8.31 1.55
N ILE A 56 1.22 9.51 1.48
CA ILE A 56 2.28 9.82 0.50
C ILE A 56 3.52 8.92 0.70
N PRO A 57 4.02 8.66 1.92
CA PRO A 57 5.16 7.74 2.12
C PRO A 57 4.89 6.31 1.66
N GLU A 58 3.66 5.79 1.81
CA GLU A 58 3.28 4.48 1.27
C GLU A 58 3.34 4.46 -0.25
N MET A 59 2.77 5.50 -0.90
CA MET A 59 2.82 5.64 -2.35
C MET A 59 4.28 5.75 -2.84
N ALA A 60 5.11 6.50 -2.12
CA ALA A 60 6.53 6.68 -2.39
C ALA A 60 7.29 5.35 -2.51
N GLN A 61 6.93 4.34 -1.71
CA GLN A 61 7.57 3.02 -1.76
C GLN A 61 7.45 2.35 -3.13
N LEU A 62 6.31 2.51 -3.82
CA LEU A 62 6.04 1.91 -5.13
C LEU A 62 6.45 2.82 -6.29
N ILE A 63 6.23 4.13 -6.16
CA ILE A 63 6.49 5.09 -7.26
C ILE A 63 7.97 5.43 -7.40
N LEU A 64 8.79 5.38 -6.35
CA LEU A 64 10.21 5.75 -6.45
C LEU A 64 10.99 4.79 -7.38
N PRO A 65 10.95 3.45 -7.19
CA PRO A 65 11.61 2.53 -8.13
C PRO A 65 10.99 2.62 -9.54
N LEU A 66 9.67 2.78 -9.64
CA LEU A 66 8.97 2.86 -10.93
C LEU A 66 9.35 4.13 -11.70
N SER A 67 9.46 5.27 -11.03
CA SER A 67 9.82 6.56 -11.64
C SER A 67 11.24 6.53 -12.19
N LEU A 68 12.20 5.95 -11.46
CA LEU A 68 13.57 5.77 -11.94
C LEU A 68 13.59 4.81 -13.14
N PHE A 69 12.89 3.69 -13.03
CA PHE A 69 12.80 2.69 -14.09
C PHE A 69 12.26 3.30 -15.39
N LEU A 70 11.07 3.91 -15.34
CA LEU A 70 10.46 4.55 -16.51
C LEU A 70 11.28 5.76 -16.99
N GLY A 71 11.88 6.54 -16.08
CA GLY A 71 12.75 7.66 -16.42
C GLY A 71 13.98 7.23 -17.22
N LEU A 72 14.68 6.18 -16.76
CA LEU A 72 15.79 5.58 -17.50
C LEU A 72 15.33 5.02 -18.84
N LEU A 73 14.19 4.31 -18.87
CA LEU A 73 13.66 3.69 -20.09
C LEU A 73 13.30 4.75 -21.15
N MET A 74 12.59 5.81 -20.75
CA MET A 74 12.18 6.90 -21.63
C MET A 74 13.38 7.70 -22.15
N THR A 75 14.33 8.05 -21.29
CA THR A 75 15.48 8.85 -21.68
C THR A 75 16.48 8.07 -22.51
N LEU A 76 16.87 6.86 -22.09
CA LEU A 76 17.75 6.03 -22.90
C LEU A 76 17.09 5.70 -24.23
N GLY A 77 15.80 5.37 -24.25
CA GLY A 77 15.04 5.16 -25.48
C GLY A 77 15.07 6.38 -26.42
N LYS A 78 14.87 7.59 -25.87
CA LYS A 78 14.99 8.85 -26.64
C LYS A 78 16.39 9.01 -27.24
N LEU A 79 17.43 8.83 -26.44
CA LEU A 79 18.83 8.95 -26.86
C LEU A 79 19.26 7.88 -27.88
N TYR A 80 18.61 6.70 -27.88
CA TYR A 80 18.75 5.71 -28.94
C TYR A 80 18.08 6.16 -30.24
N THR A 81 16.87 6.72 -30.17
CA THR A 81 16.15 7.20 -31.37
C THR A 81 16.79 8.44 -32.01
N GLU A 82 17.38 9.32 -31.19
CA GLU A 82 18.13 10.50 -31.65
C GLU A 82 19.58 10.15 -32.05
N SER A 83 19.93 8.86 -32.06
CA SER A 83 21.25 8.33 -32.44
C SER A 83 22.43 8.81 -31.57
N GLU A 84 22.19 9.47 -30.44
CA GLU A 84 23.25 9.92 -29.54
C GLU A 84 24.04 8.74 -28.95
N ILE A 85 23.35 7.71 -28.46
CA ILE A 85 24.01 6.51 -27.92
C ILE A 85 24.74 5.75 -29.03
N THR A 86 24.20 5.73 -30.24
CA THR A 86 24.84 5.10 -31.41
C THR A 86 26.18 5.77 -31.73
N VAL A 87 26.24 7.10 -31.71
CA VAL A 87 27.48 7.87 -31.90
C VAL A 87 28.44 7.64 -30.73
N MET A 88 27.95 7.62 -29.49
CA MET A 88 28.82 7.30 -28.33
C MET A 88 29.51 5.95 -28.50
N HIS A 89 28.77 4.91 -28.92
CA HIS A 89 29.35 3.60 -29.20
C HIS A 89 30.35 3.63 -30.37
N ALA A 90 30.09 4.42 -31.42
CA ALA A 90 31.03 4.59 -32.54
C ALA A 90 32.35 5.26 -32.11
N CYS A 91 32.31 6.15 -31.10
CA CYS A 91 33.49 6.76 -30.50
C CYS A 91 34.18 5.85 -29.45
N GLY A 92 33.81 4.58 -29.34
CA GLY A 92 34.45 3.60 -28.45
C GLY A 92 33.93 3.61 -27.01
N LEU A 93 32.84 4.31 -26.72
CA LEU A 93 32.22 4.29 -25.39
C LEU A 93 31.47 2.98 -25.18
N SER A 94 31.80 2.24 -24.11
CA SER A 94 31.12 0.98 -23.78
C SER A 94 29.84 1.21 -22.98
N LYS A 95 28.91 0.25 -23.04
CA LYS A 95 27.68 0.19 -22.22
C LYS A 95 27.95 0.39 -20.71
N ALA A 96 29.16 0.11 -20.25
CA ALA A 96 29.60 0.35 -18.87
C ALA A 96 29.37 1.80 -18.41
N VAL A 97 29.44 2.80 -19.30
CA VAL A 97 29.16 4.20 -18.94
C VAL A 97 27.67 4.41 -18.68
N LEU A 98 26.79 3.79 -19.47
CA LEU A 98 25.34 3.85 -19.26
C LEU A 98 24.96 3.18 -17.94
N VAL A 99 25.51 1.99 -17.66
CA VAL A 99 25.31 1.29 -16.38
C VAL A 99 25.82 2.14 -15.21
N LYS A 100 27.02 2.74 -15.31
CA LYS A 100 27.55 3.63 -14.26
C LYS A 100 26.62 4.82 -14.01
N ALA A 101 26.08 5.46 -15.04
CA ALA A 101 25.14 6.57 -14.89
C ALA A 101 23.83 6.11 -14.22
N ALA A 102 23.28 4.97 -14.64
CA ALA A 102 22.09 4.37 -14.04
C ALA A 102 22.30 4.03 -12.56
N MET A 103 23.45 3.46 -12.20
CA MET A 103 23.76 3.11 -10.81
C MET A 103 23.97 4.33 -9.92
N ILE A 104 24.50 5.44 -10.45
CA ILE A 104 24.59 6.71 -9.71
C ILE A 104 23.18 7.23 -9.39
N LEU A 105 22.25 7.21 -10.36
CA LEU A 105 20.86 7.61 -10.12
C LEU A 105 20.13 6.65 -9.17
N ALA A 106 20.41 5.35 -9.29
CA ALA A 106 19.89 4.34 -8.39
C ALA A 106 20.38 4.55 -6.95
N LEU A 107 21.62 5.01 -6.77
CA LEU A 107 22.12 5.39 -5.44
C LEU A 107 21.33 6.57 -4.87
N PHE A 108 21.11 7.64 -5.64
CA PHE A 108 20.31 8.78 -5.17
C PHE A 108 18.88 8.39 -4.82
N THR A 109 18.20 7.68 -5.74
CA THR A 109 16.81 7.23 -5.53
C THR A 109 16.73 6.19 -4.41
N GLY A 110 17.75 5.34 -4.27
CA GLY A 110 17.85 4.30 -3.25
C GLY A 110 18.04 4.89 -1.86
N ILE A 111 18.82 5.97 -1.72
CA ILE A 111 18.94 6.71 -0.45
C ILE A 111 17.57 7.29 -0.06
N VAL A 112 16.87 7.95 -1.00
CA VAL A 112 15.54 8.50 -0.74
C VAL A 112 14.54 7.41 -0.38
N ALA A 113 14.57 6.28 -1.08
CA ALA A 113 13.72 5.13 -0.77
C ALA A 113 14.05 4.51 0.59
N ALA A 114 15.33 4.40 0.96
CA ALA A 114 15.77 3.89 2.25
C ALA A 114 15.32 4.81 3.40
N VAL A 115 15.51 6.13 3.25
CA VAL A 115 15.01 7.13 4.21
C VAL A 115 13.48 7.01 4.37
N ASN A 116 12.77 6.85 3.25
CA ASN A 116 11.32 6.71 3.26
C ASN A 116 10.88 5.44 4.00
N VAL A 117 11.51 4.30 3.72
CA VAL A 117 11.14 3.01 4.31
C VAL A 117 11.54 2.89 5.78
N MET A 118 12.67 3.47 6.18
CA MET A 118 13.17 3.37 7.55
C MET A 118 12.47 4.34 8.51
N TRP A 119 12.19 5.58 8.07
CA TRP A 119 11.66 6.62 8.96
C TRP A 119 10.28 7.13 8.54
N ALA A 120 10.13 7.57 7.29
CA ALA A 120 8.91 8.27 6.87
C ALA A 120 7.68 7.35 6.87
N GLY A 121 7.82 6.11 6.40
CA GLY A 121 6.76 5.10 6.37
C GLY A 121 6.23 4.81 7.77
N PRO A 122 7.07 4.28 8.69
CA PRO A 122 6.62 3.97 10.06
C PRO A 122 6.07 5.18 10.81
N MET A 123 6.66 6.37 10.64
CA MET A 123 6.15 7.59 11.26
C MET A 123 4.74 7.94 10.74
N SER A 124 4.55 7.85 9.43
CA SER A 124 3.27 8.17 8.79
C SER A 124 2.19 7.16 9.17
N SER A 125 2.51 5.87 9.17
CA SER A 125 1.57 4.81 9.57
C SER A 125 1.17 4.94 11.04
N ARG A 126 2.13 5.19 11.96
CA ARG A 126 1.80 5.44 13.38
C ARG A 126 0.86 6.62 13.57
N HIS A 127 1.13 7.73 12.89
CA HIS A 127 0.30 8.92 13.00
C HIS A 127 -1.07 8.73 12.34
N GLN A 128 -1.14 7.99 11.24
CA GLN A 128 -2.40 7.61 10.60
C GLN A 128 -3.27 6.78 11.54
N ASP A 129 -2.69 5.79 12.22
CA ASP A 129 -3.42 4.93 13.16
C ASP A 129 -3.85 5.70 14.41
N GLU A 130 -3.01 6.60 14.93
CA GLU A 130 -3.37 7.48 16.05
C GLU A 130 -4.55 8.39 15.71
N VAL A 131 -4.51 9.05 14.56
CA VAL A 131 -5.60 9.92 14.07
C VAL A 131 -6.87 9.13 13.83
N LEU A 132 -6.76 7.91 13.28
CA LEU A 132 -7.92 7.04 13.03
C LEU A 132 -8.49 6.47 14.33
N ALA A 133 -7.63 6.15 15.31
CA ALA A 133 -8.02 5.69 16.63
C ALA A 133 -8.73 6.79 17.41
N GLU A 134 -8.23 8.03 17.37
CA GLU A 134 -8.89 9.18 17.98
C GLU A 134 -10.26 9.45 17.33
N ALA A 135 -10.35 9.36 16.01
CA ALA A 135 -11.60 9.50 15.26
C ALA A 135 -12.63 8.40 15.59
N LYS A 136 -12.16 7.18 15.88
CA LYS A 136 -13.02 6.06 16.31
C LYS A 136 -13.39 6.11 17.78
N ALA A 137 -12.51 6.62 18.64
CA ALA A 137 -12.77 6.78 20.08
C ALA A 137 -13.70 7.95 20.36
N ASN A 138 -13.55 9.01 19.58
CA ASN A 138 -14.45 10.15 19.46
C ASN A 138 -15.06 10.16 18.06
N PRO A 139 -15.91 9.18 17.70
CA PRO A 139 -16.78 9.36 16.56
C PRO A 139 -17.58 10.60 16.91
N GLY A 140 -17.22 11.73 16.31
CA GLY A 140 -18.09 12.88 16.29
C GLY A 140 -19.46 12.38 15.84
N MET A 141 -20.52 13.06 16.22
CA MET A 141 -21.89 12.62 15.90
C MET A 141 -22.15 12.47 14.39
N ALA A 142 -21.18 12.88 13.55
CA ALA A 142 -21.03 12.58 12.14
C ALA A 142 -20.74 11.10 11.78
N ALA A 143 -20.35 10.24 12.71
CA ALA A 143 -20.02 8.83 12.44
C ALA A 143 -21.24 7.90 12.41
N LEU A 144 -22.41 8.37 12.87
CA LEU A 144 -23.66 7.66 12.71
C LEU A 144 -24.35 8.22 11.47
N ALA A 145 -24.05 7.61 10.32
CA ALA A 145 -24.66 8.01 9.06
C ALA A 145 -26.19 7.88 9.16
N GLN A 146 -26.87 9.02 9.09
CA GLN A 146 -28.34 9.09 9.11
C GLN A 146 -28.93 8.23 7.99
N GLY A 147 -29.95 7.42 8.32
CA GLY A 147 -30.69 6.62 7.35
C GLY A 147 -29.94 5.39 6.83
N GLN A 148 -28.83 4.98 7.46
CA GLN A 148 -28.10 3.76 7.11
C GLN A 148 -28.05 2.77 8.29
N PHE A 149 -28.05 1.48 7.96
CA PHE A 149 -27.82 0.42 8.94
C PHE A 149 -26.32 0.26 9.20
N GLN A 150 -25.89 0.66 10.39
CA GLN A 150 -24.50 0.59 10.83
C GLN A 150 -24.29 -0.67 11.67
N GLN A 151 -23.40 -1.56 11.24
CA GLN A 151 -23.05 -2.75 12.02
C GLN A 151 -21.92 -2.41 12.98
N ALA A 152 -22.06 -2.76 14.26
CA ALA A 152 -20.97 -2.59 15.22
C ALA A 152 -19.82 -3.54 14.88
N THR A 153 -18.59 -3.17 15.27
CA THR A 153 -17.36 -3.91 14.96
C THR A 153 -17.37 -5.37 15.45
N ASP A 154 -18.15 -5.70 16.49
CA ASP A 154 -18.32 -7.09 16.97
C ASP A 154 -19.23 -7.94 16.05
N GLY A 155 -19.78 -7.37 14.97
CA GLY A 155 -20.67 -8.03 14.02
C GLY A 155 -22.04 -8.46 14.58
N ASN A 156 -22.22 -8.38 15.90
CA ASN A 156 -23.35 -8.94 16.62
C ASN A 156 -24.50 -7.96 16.84
N SER A 157 -24.28 -6.67 16.59
CA SER A 157 -25.30 -5.62 16.72
C SER A 157 -25.35 -4.71 15.48
N VAL A 158 -26.55 -4.34 15.09
CA VAL A 158 -26.85 -3.37 14.02
C VAL A 158 -27.60 -2.20 14.64
N LEU A 159 -27.20 -0.98 14.32
CA LEU A 159 -27.81 0.27 14.75
C LEU A 159 -28.31 1.04 13.53
N PHE A 160 -29.53 1.54 13.60
CA PHE A 160 -30.14 2.40 12.59
C PHE A 160 -30.73 3.62 13.29
N ILE A 161 -30.55 4.78 12.67
CA ILE A 161 -31.03 6.06 13.17
C ILE A 161 -31.64 6.82 12.00
N GLU A 162 -32.91 7.20 12.12
CA GLU A 162 -33.63 7.89 11.03
C GLU A 162 -33.23 9.35 10.90
N SER A 163 -33.11 10.06 12.02
CA SER A 163 -32.65 11.46 12.03
C SER A 163 -31.79 11.80 13.22
N VAL A 164 -30.84 12.72 12.99
CA VAL A 164 -29.91 13.22 14.00
C VAL A 164 -30.06 14.73 14.06
N ASP A 165 -30.45 15.24 15.23
CA ASP A 165 -30.53 16.68 15.52
C ASP A 165 -29.54 17.03 16.63
N GLY A 166 -28.33 17.41 16.23
CA GLY A 166 -27.21 17.57 17.15
C GLY A 166 -26.91 16.26 17.87
N SER A 167 -27.06 16.25 19.21
CA SER A 167 -26.78 15.08 20.07
C SER A 167 -27.96 14.20 20.40
N LYS A 168 -29.09 14.47 19.75
CA LYS A 168 -30.30 13.67 19.87
C LYS A 168 -30.51 12.89 18.59
N PHE A 169 -30.72 11.59 18.75
CA PHE A 169 -31.17 10.67 17.73
C PHE A 169 -32.68 10.57 17.83
N ASN A 170 -33.37 10.56 16.70
CA ASN A 170 -34.79 10.22 16.64
C ASN A 170 -34.95 8.88 15.91
N ASP A 171 -35.90 8.09 16.38
CA ASP A 171 -36.26 6.78 15.83
C ASP A 171 -35.04 5.87 15.70
N VAL A 172 -34.59 5.39 16.86
CA VAL A 172 -33.43 4.51 16.97
C VAL A 172 -33.88 3.07 16.96
N PHE A 173 -33.27 2.29 16.07
CA PHE A 173 -33.46 0.85 15.97
C PHE A 173 -32.12 0.16 16.23
N LEU A 174 -32.09 -0.74 17.22
CA LEU A 174 -30.90 -1.50 17.58
C LEU A 174 -31.24 -2.99 17.60
N ALA A 175 -30.61 -3.78 16.75
CA ALA A 175 -30.81 -5.22 16.67
C ALA A 175 -29.54 -5.97 17.08
N GLN A 176 -29.64 -6.88 18.05
CA GLN A 176 -28.59 -7.82 18.44
C GLN A 176 -28.99 -9.21 17.97
N LEU A 177 -28.39 -9.66 16.87
CA LEU A 177 -28.78 -10.91 16.19
C LEU A 177 -28.04 -12.14 16.72
N ARG A 178 -26.80 -11.96 17.21
CA ARG A 178 -25.93 -13.04 17.70
C ARG A 178 -25.30 -12.66 19.04
N PRO A 179 -26.08 -12.65 20.13
CA PRO A 179 -25.52 -12.37 21.44
C PRO A 179 -24.48 -13.43 21.85
N LYS A 180 -23.43 -12.98 22.55
CA LYS A 180 -22.45 -13.88 23.19
C LYS A 180 -23.07 -14.49 24.45
N GLY A 181 -22.95 -15.81 24.63
CA GLY A 181 -23.43 -16.53 25.82
C GLY A 181 -24.88 -17.00 25.73
N ASN A 182 -25.60 -16.99 26.86
CA ASN A 182 -27.00 -17.47 26.98
C ASN A 182 -28.05 -16.36 26.77
N ALA A 183 -27.66 -15.22 26.19
CA ALA A 183 -28.60 -14.14 25.89
C ALA A 183 -29.38 -14.44 24.60
N ARG A 184 -30.64 -14.02 24.55
CA ARG A 184 -31.50 -14.19 23.36
C ARG A 184 -31.31 -13.03 22.39
N PRO A 185 -31.51 -13.23 21.08
CA PRO A 185 -31.54 -12.13 20.13
C PRO A 185 -32.53 -11.07 20.60
N SER A 186 -32.15 -9.80 20.51
CA SER A 186 -32.99 -8.71 20.97
C SER A 186 -33.03 -7.56 19.99
N VAL A 187 -34.23 -7.01 19.80
CA VAL A 187 -34.47 -5.82 18.99
C VAL A 187 -34.99 -4.73 19.92
N VAL A 188 -34.37 -3.57 19.89
CA VAL A 188 -34.73 -2.40 20.67
C VAL A 188 -35.16 -1.31 19.70
N VAL A 189 -36.36 -0.77 19.89
CA VAL A 189 -36.84 0.42 19.18
C VAL A 189 -37.07 1.51 20.22
N ALA A 190 -36.65 2.74 19.93
CA ALA A 190 -36.86 3.88 20.81
C ALA A 190 -37.10 5.16 20.02
N ASP A 191 -37.95 6.04 20.55
CA ASP A 191 -38.31 7.31 19.92
C ASP A 191 -37.12 8.27 19.89
N SER A 192 -36.30 8.24 20.95
CA SER A 192 -35.13 9.12 21.06
C SER A 192 -33.92 8.45 21.69
N GLY A 193 -32.73 8.90 21.32
CA GLY A 193 -31.46 8.43 21.87
C GLY A 193 -30.46 9.56 22.04
N GLN A 194 -29.52 9.39 22.97
CA GLN A 194 -28.38 10.29 23.16
C GLN A 194 -27.12 9.46 23.35
N LEU A 195 -26.04 9.85 22.67
CA LEU A 195 -24.72 9.30 22.88
C LEU A 195 -23.98 10.17 23.90
N ALA A 196 -23.51 9.57 24.99
CA ALA A 196 -22.67 10.23 25.98
C ALA A 196 -21.38 9.43 26.18
N GLN A 197 -20.27 10.13 26.28
CA GLN A 197 -18.98 9.53 26.61
C GLN A 197 -18.71 9.70 28.10
N ARG A 198 -18.36 8.61 28.79
CA ARG A 198 -17.94 8.68 30.19
C ARG A 198 -16.48 9.17 30.26
N LYS A 199 -16.06 9.72 31.39
CA LYS A 199 -14.65 10.13 31.65
C LYS A 199 -13.62 9.00 31.45
N ASP A 200 -14.08 7.74 31.46
CA ASP A 200 -13.32 6.51 31.21
C ASP A 200 -13.23 6.15 29.71
N GLY A 201 -13.69 7.02 28.81
CA GLY A 201 -13.69 6.79 27.36
C GLY A 201 -14.76 5.79 26.86
N SER A 202 -15.49 5.10 27.74
CA SER A 202 -16.60 4.22 27.36
C SER A 202 -17.76 5.03 26.75
N GLN A 203 -18.27 4.60 25.60
CA GLN A 203 -19.45 5.18 24.99
C GLN A 203 -20.72 4.56 25.55
N ILE A 204 -21.68 5.42 25.89
CA ILE A 204 -22.95 5.02 26.46
C ILE A 204 -24.04 5.60 25.57
N VAL A 205 -24.91 4.72 25.07
CA VAL A 205 -26.14 5.14 24.42
C VAL A 205 -27.26 5.09 25.44
N THR A 206 -27.91 6.23 25.63
CA THR A 206 -29.10 6.37 26.47
C THR A 206 -30.30 6.52 25.54
N LEU A 207 -31.13 5.51 25.48
CA LEU A 207 -32.37 5.47 24.72
C LEU A 207 -33.52 5.85 25.64
N ASN A 208 -34.38 6.74 25.18
CA ASN A 208 -35.51 7.26 25.95
C ASN A 208 -36.81 6.91 25.25
N LYS A 209 -37.75 6.36 26.03
CA LYS A 209 -39.02 5.77 25.60
C LYS A 209 -38.86 4.79 24.45
N GLY A 210 -38.80 3.52 24.79
CA GLY A 210 -38.72 2.47 23.79
C GLY A 210 -39.19 1.13 24.31
N THR A 211 -39.22 0.18 23.38
CA THR A 211 -39.63 -1.19 23.63
C THR A 211 -38.51 -2.12 23.21
N ARG A 212 -38.13 -3.02 24.10
CA ARG A 212 -37.17 -4.10 23.84
C ARG A 212 -37.91 -5.40 23.67
N PHE A 213 -37.72 -6.02 22.51
CA PHE A 213 -38.23 -7.34 22.15
C PHE A 213 -37.07 -8.34 22.26
N GLU A 214 -37.16 -9.29 23.19
CA GLU A 214 -36.21 -10.40 23.29
C GLU A 214 -36.89 -11.70 22.89
N GLY A 215 -36.32 -12.44 21.94
CA GLY A 215 -36.93 -13.68 21.46
C GLY A 215 -36.31 -14.18 20.17
N THR A 216 -36.78 -15.34 19.71
CA THR A 216 -36.43 -15.87 18.40
C THR A 216 -37.70 -16.03 17.58
N ALA A 217 -37.65 -15.78 16.27
CA ALA A 217 -38.84 -15.87 15.42
C ALA A 217 -39.48 -17.28 15.39
N MET A 218 -38.75 -18.32 15.82
CA MET A 218 -39.23 -19.71 15.87
C MET A 218 -40.03 -20.06 17.13
N LEU A 219 -39.78 -19.39 18.25
CA LEU A 219 -40.43 -19.69 19.53
C LEU A 219 -41.36 -18.53 19.92
N ARG A 220 -42.59 -18.85 20.33
CA ARG A 220 -43.59 -17.85 20.76
C ARG A 220 -43.35 -17.33 22.19
N ASP A 221 -42.10 -17.21 22.61
CA ASP A 221 -41.69 -16.89 23.98
C ASP A 221 -41.02 -15.50 24.07
N PHE A 222 -41.63 -14.51 23.42
CA PHE A 222 -41.14 -13.13 23.43
C PHE A 222 -41.26 -12.50 24.82
N ARG A 223 -40.17 -11.86 25.24
CA ARG A 223 -40.18 -10.92 26.36
C ARG A 223 -40.23 -9.51 25.78
N ILE A 224 -41.29 -8.79 26.10
CA ILE A 224 -41.49 -7.40 25.69
C ILE A 224 -41.26 -6.54 26.94
N THR A 225 -40.29 -5.64 26.88
CA THR A 225 -39.95 -4.73 27.96
C THR A 225 -40.10 -3.29 27.49
N ASP A 226 -41.09 -2.60 28.01
CA ASP A 226 -41.23 -1.16 27.82
C ASP A 226 -40.34 -0.44 28.83
N PHE A 227 -39.45 0.42 28.33
CA PHE A 227 -38.51 1.18 29.15
C PHE A 227 -38.70 2.68 28.94
N GLN A 228 -38.57 3.43 30.02
CA GLN A 228 -38.51 4.89 29.96
C GLN A 228 -37.08 5.35 29.66
N ASN A 229 -36.08 4.81 30.36
CA ASN A 229 -34.67 5.05 30.09
C ASN A 229 -33.94 3.72 29.99
N TYR A 230 -33.28 3.49 28.87
CA TYR A 230 -32.44 2.33 28.63
C TYR A 230 -31.03 2.78 28.33
N GLN A 231 -30.11 2.39 29.21
CA GLN A 231 -28.70 2.73 29.07
C GLN A 231 -27.94 1.48 28.65
N ALA A 232 -27.39 1.52 27.43
CA ALA A 232 -26.54 0.46 26.91
C ALA A 232 -25.12 0.99 26.72
N ILE A 233 -24.13 0.21 27.18
CA ILE A 233 -22.73 0.48 26.86
C ILE A 233 -22.50 -0.09 25.46
N ILE A 234 -22.35 0.80 24.48
CA ILE A 234 -21.79 0.40 23.19
C ILE A 234 -20.29 0.35 23.43
N GLY A 235 -19.75 -0.87 23.38
CA GLY A 235 -18.49 -1.27 24.00
C GLY A 235 -17.38 -0.21 24.02
N HIS A 236 -16.68 -0.15 25.15
CA HIS A 236 -15.36 0.47 25.23
C HIS A 236 -14.40 -0.38 24.39
N GLN A 237 -14.04 0.09 23.20
CA GLN A 237 -12.72 -0.21 22.68
C GLN A 237 -11.90 1.04 22.92
N ALA A 238 -11.09 1.03 23.99
CA ALA A 238 -9.75 1.55 23.81
C ALA A 238 -9.24 0.84 22.56
N VAL A 239 -9.20 1.57 21.45
CA VAL A 239 -8.45 1.16 20.28
C VAL A 239 -7.02 1.20 20.77
N ALA A 240 -6.60 0.13 21.45
CA ALA A 240 -5.21 -0.15 21.63
C ALA A 240 -4.71 -0.18 20.20
N LEU A 241 -3.95 0.85 19.82
CA LEU A 241 -3.09 0.85 18.64
C LEU A 241 -2.60 -0.57 18.50
N ASP A 242 -3.08 -1.32 17.50
CA ASP A 242 -2.85 -2.77 17.45
C ASP A 242 -1.34 -2.93 17.47
N PRO A 243 -0.71 -3.36 18.60
CA PRO A 243 0.74 -3.35 18.72
C PRO A 243 1.38 -4.34 17.74
N THR A 244 0.52 -5.15 17.11
CA THR A 244 0.82 -6.20 16.14
C THR A 244 0.80 -5.68 14.71
N ASP A 245 0.40 -4.43 14.44
CA ASP A 245 0.47 -3.91 13.08
C ASP A 245 1.94 -3.70 12.71
N THR A 246 2.44 -4.56 11.83
CA THR A 246 3.88 -4.61 11.50
C THR A 246 4.30 -3.44 10.62
N GLU A 247 3.35 -2.78 9.96
CA GLU A 247 3.64 -1.65 9.05
C GLU A 247 4.11 -0.38 9.81
N GLN A 248 3.74 -0.23 11.08
CA GLN A 248 4.17 0.89 11.93
C GLN A 248 5.47 0.66 12.70
N MET A 249 6.01 -0.57 12.69
CA MET A 249 7.20 -0.91 13.47
C MET A 249 8.46 -0.28 12.88
N ASP A 250 9.38 0.13 13.75
CA ASP A 250 10.73 0.55 13.35
C ASP A 250 11.55 -0.67 12.92
N MET A 251 12.57 -0.43 12.09
CA MET A 251 13.44 -1.47 11.53
C MET A 251 14.15 -2.29 12.62
N ARG A 252 14.50 -1.67 13.75
CA ARG A 252 15.11 -2.36 14.90
C ARG A 252 14.13 -3.31 15.58
N THR A 253 12.88 -2.87 15.75
CA THR A 253 11.83 -3.70 16.34
C THR A 253 11.52 -4.88 15.43
N LEU A 254 11.41 -4.65 14.12
CA LEU A 254 11.20 -5.71 13.13
C LEU A 254 12.32 -6.77 13.12
N TRP A 255 13.57 -6.36 13.33
CA TRP A 255 14.70 -7.30 13.41
C TRP A 255 14.65 -8.21 14.64
N ASN A 256 14.16 -7.69 15.77
CA ASN A 256 14.09 -8.43 17.03
C ASN A 256 12.76 -9.19 17.22
N THR A 257 11.81 -9.01 16.32
CA THR A 257 10.46 -9.58 16.45
C THR A 257 10.35 -10.85 15.58
N ASP A 258 10.40 -12.02 16.21
CA ASP A 258 10.32 -13.32 15.55
C ASP A 258 8.87 -13.73 15.24
N THR A 259 8.15 -12.89 14.49
CA THR A 259 6.83 -13.23 13.95
C THR A 259 6.86 -13.30 12.44
N ASP A 260 6.04 -14.18 11.84
CA ASP A 260 5.98 -14.33 10.38
C ASP A 260 5.62 -13.01 9.67
N ARG A 261 4.73 -12.21 10.27
CA ARG A 261 4.37 -10.88 9.76
C ARG A 261 5.54 -9.91 9.82
N ALA A 262 6.26 -9.86 10.93
CA ALA A 262 7.40 -8.96 11.10
C ALA A 262 8.55 -9.33 10.14
N ARG A 263 8.84 -10.62 9.99
CA ARG A 263 9.84 -11.12 9.02
C ARG A 263 9.44 -10.78 7.59
N ALA A 264 8.17 -10.97 7.22
CA ALA A 264 7.68 -10.63 5.88
C ALA A 264 7.82 -9.13 5.59
N GLU A 265 7.45 -8.29 6.55
CA GLU A 265 7.54 -6.84 6.43
C GLU A 265 9.00 -6.36 6.35
N PHE A 266 9.88 -6.90 7.18
CA PHE A 266 11.31 -6.61 7.16
C PHE A 266 11.93 -6.90 5.78
N HIS A 267 11.68 -8.10 5.24
CA HIS A 267 12.21 -8.49 3.94
C HIS A 267 11.60 -7.66 2.80
N TRP A 268 10.31 -7.33 2.88
CA TRP A 268 9.64 -6.45 1.92
C TRP A 268 10.30 -5.07 1.86
N ARG A 269 10.55 -4.44 3.02
CA ARG A 269 11.21 -3.14 3.14
C ARG A 269 12.61 -3.12 2.52
N ILE A 270 13.41 -4.15 2.80
CA ILE A 270 14.74 -4.29 2.17
C ILE A 270 14.61 -4.49 0.67
N THR A 271 13.66 -5.33 0.23
CA THR A 271 13.45 -5.58 -1.19
C THR A 271 13.07 -4.30 -1.93
N LEU A 272 12.25 -3.43 -1.36
CA LEU A 272 11.85 -2.16 -2.00
C LEU A 272 13.05 -1.26 -2.29
N VAL A 273 13.98 -1.12 -1.34
CA VAL A 273 15.22 -0.36 -1.54
C VAL A 273 16.12 -1.05 -2.56
N PHE A 274 16.26 -2.37 -2.47
CA PHE A 274 17.07 -3.16 -3.39
C PHE A 274 16.54 -3.11 -4.84
N THR A 275 15.21 -3.04 -5.00
CA THR A 275 14.52 -2.98 -6.30
C THR A 275 14.99 -1.80 -7.13
N VAL A 276 15.30 -0.66 -6.50
CA VAL A 276 15.79 0.55 -7.19
C VAL A 276 17.07 0.23 -7.99
N PHE A 277 18.02 -0.46 -7.36
CA PHE A 277 19.29 -0.84 -7.99
C PHE A 277 19.09 -1.94 -9.04
N MET A 278 18.29 -2.94 -8.71
CA MET A 278 18.04 -4.08 -9.58
C MET A 278 17.34 -3.64 -10.88
N MET A 279 16.30 -2.81 -10.78
CA MET A 279 15.56 -2.31 -11.94
C MET A 279 16.39 -1.34 -12.78
N ALA A 280 17.21 -0.49 -12.15
CA ALA A 280 18.16 0.35 -12.86
C ALA A 280 19.21 -0.47 -13.64
N LEU A 281 19.57 -1.66 -13.18
CA LEU A 281 20.50 -2.55 -13.89
C LEU A 281 19.82 -3.27 -15.07
N ILE A 282 18.58 -3.73 -14.89
CA ILE A 282 17.79 -4.42 -15.93
C ILE A 282 17.41 -3.49 -17.07
N VAL A 283 17.07 -2.24 -16.78
CA VAL A 283 16.52 -1.33 -17.79
C VAL A 283 17.54 -0.92 -18.86
N VAL A 284 18.83 -0.83 -18.53
CA VAL A 284 19.89 -0.37 -19.45
C VAL A 284 19.99 -1.21 -20.74
N PRO A 285 20.05 -2.56 -20.69
CA PRO A 285 20.04 -3.36 -21.91
C PRO A 285 18.66 -3.43 -22.60
N LEU A 286 17.58 -3.25 -21.85
CA LEU A 286 16.20 -3.33 -22.39
C LEU A 286 15.69 -2.02 -22.98
N SER A 287 16.37 -0.89 -22.75
CA SER A 287 15.99 0.42 -23.28
C SER A 287 16.37 0.63 -24.75
N VAL A 288 16.94 -0.38 -25.41
CA VAL A 288 17.31 -0.31 -26.83
C VAL A 288 16.03 -0.33 -27.67
N VAL A 289 15.74 0.79 -28.32
CA VAL A 289 14.58 0.93 -29.20
C VAL A 289 15.04 0.89 -30.65
N ASN A 290 14.48 -0.02 -31.44
CA ASN A 290 14.68 0.01 -32.89
C ASN A 290 13.85 1.15 -33.48
N PRO A 291 14.40 2.01 -34.36
CA PRO A 291 13.64 3.10 -34.99
C PRO A 291 12.37 2.64 -35.74
N ARG A 292 12.31 1.35 -36.10
CA ARG A 292 11.21 0.71 -36.83
C ARG A 292 10.14 0.10 -35.92
N GLN A 293 10.39 -0.01 -34.62
CA GLN A 293 9.43 -0.51 -33.63
C GLN A 293 8.88 0.70 -32.87
N GLY A 294 7.55 0.77 -32.70
CA GLY A 294 6.93 1.84 -31.92
C GLY A 294 7.55 1.94 -30.52
N ARG A 295 7.78 3.17 -30.04
CA ARG A 295 8.47 3.43 -28.78
C ARG A 295 7.89 2.59 -27.65
N VAL A 296 6.57 2.66 -27.42
CA VAL A 296 5.85 1.93 -26.36
C VAL A 296 5.98 0.41 -26.48
N LEU A 297 5.90 -0.14 -27.70
CA LEU A 297 5.99 -1.58 -27.93
C LEU A 297 7.37 -2.12 -27.52
N SER A 298 8.42 -1.32 -27.70
CA SER A 298 9.78 -1.68 -27.31
C SER A 298 9.98 -1.64 -25.78
N MET A 299 9.16 -0.87 -25.05
CA MET A 299 9.22 -0.77 -23.58
C MET A 299 8.44 -1.88 -22.88
N LEU A 300 7.46 -2.49 -23.58
CA LEU A 300 6.51 -3.44 -23.03
C LEU A 300 7.19 -4.64 -22.33
N PRO A 301 8.24 -5.29 -22.87
CA PRO A 301 8.89 -6.41 -22.17
C PRO A 301 9.49 -6.00 -20.83
N ALA A 302 10.08 -4.81 -20.77
CA ALA A 302 10.68 -4.29 -19.55
C ALA A 302 9.59 -3.92 -18.51
N MET A 303 8.49 -3.29 -18.95
CA MET A 303 7.34 -3.00 -18.09
C MET A 303 6.70 -4.27 -17.54
N LEU A 304 6.59 -5.33 -18.34
CA LEU A 304 6.10 -6.63 -17.89
C LEU A 304 7.03 -7.26 -16.85
N LEU A 305 8.36 -7.19 -17.03
CA LEU A 305 9.31 -7.66 -16.02
C LEU A 305 9.16 -6.89 -14.70
N TYR A 306 8.97 -5.58 -14.75
CA TYR A 306 8.71 -4.78 -13.55
C TYR A 306 7.40 -5.22 -12.86
N LEU A 307 6.32 -5.37 -13.63
CA LEU A 307 5.02 -5.81 -13.12
C LEU A 307 5.11 -7.20 -12.48
N ILE A 308 5.73 -8.17 -13.17
CA ILE A 308 5.89 -9.53 -12.67
C ILE A 308 6.71 -9.52 -11.36
N TYR A 309 7.79 -8.75 -11.30
CA TYR A 309 8.59 -8.63 -10.08
C TYR A 309 7.75 -8.13 -8.89
N PHE A 310 7.00 -7.04 -9.07
CA PHE A 310 6.16 -6.50 -7.99
C PHE A 310 5.02 -7.43 -7.59
N LEU A 311 4.39 -8.12 -8.54
CA LEU A 311 3.36 -9.12 -8.24
C LEU A 311 3.93 -10.29 -7.44
N LEU A 312 5.12 -10.79 -7.82
CA LEU A 312 5.80 -11.85 -7.06
C LEU A 312 6.13 -11.39 -5.64
N GLN A 313 6.75 -10.22 -5.48
CA GLN A 313 7.13 -9.72 -4.16
C GLN A 313 5.91 -9.44 -3.27
N THR A 314 4.83 -8.86 -3.83
CA THR A 314 3.59 -8.62 -3.09
C THR A 314 2.92 -9.94 -2.68
N SER A 315 2.94 -10.95 -3.57
CA SER A 315 2.44 -12.30 -3.27
C SER A 315 3.25 -12.99 -2.18
N ILE A 316 4.59 -12.87 -2.22
CA ILE A 316 5.49 -13.41 -1.18
C ILE A 316 5.22 -12.73 0.16
N ARG A 317 5.12 -11.40 0.20
CA ARG A 317 4.77 -10.65 1.43
C ARG A 317 3.44 -11.14 2.00
N SER A 318 2.40 -11.23 1.17
CA SER A 318 1.05 -11.63 1.61
C SER A 318 0.99 -13.07 2.12
N ASN A 319 1.63 -14.01 1.43
CA ASN A 319 1.64 -15.43 1.83
C ASN A 319 2.61 -15.70 2.99
N GLY A 320 3.73 -14.97 3.04
CA GLY A 320 4.71 -15.02 4.11
C GLY A 320 4.15 -14.51 5.43
N ALA A 321 3.43 -13.37 5.40
CA ALA A 321 2.73 -12.84 6.57
C ALA A 321 1.62 -13.77 7.12
N LYS A 322 1.16 -14.74 6.30
CA LYS A 322 0.18 -15.78 6.68
C LYS A 322 0.84 -17.09 7.14
N GLY A 323 2.17 -17.15 7.23
CA GLY A 323 2.93 -18.35 7.63
C GLY A 323 2.93 -19.48 6.59
N LYS A 324 2.53 -19.21 5.33
CA LYS A 324 2.48 -20.25 4.29
C LYS A 324 3.85 -20.56 3.67
N LEU A 325 4.77 -19.61 3.71
CA LEU A 325 6.10 -19.70 3.12
C LEU A 325 7.07 -18.85 3.92
N ASP A 326 8.35 -19.23 3.92
CA ASP A 326 9.40 -18.40 4.52
C ASP A 326 9.66 -17.17 3.64
N PRO A 327 9.36 -15.94 4.11
CA PRO A 327 9.58 -14.73 3.33
C PRO A 327 11.05 -14.52 2.95
N MET A 328 11.98 -14.91 3.81
CA MET A 328 13.42 -14.76 3.57
C MET A 328 13.82 -15.54 2.32
N VAL A 329 13.50 -16.83 2.29
CA VAL A 329 13.94 -17.72 1.20
C VAL A 329 13.37 -17.24 -0.14
N TRP A 330 12.07 -16.97 -0.21
CA TRP A 330 11.41 -16.63 -1.47
C TRP A 330 11.73 -15.22 -1.97
N THR A 331 11.79 -14.22 -1.09
CA THR A 331 12.14 -12.84 -1.50
C THR A 331 13.55 -12.79 -2.06
N TRP A 332 14.52 -13.41 -1.39
CA TRP A 332 15.91 -13.44 -1.85
C TRP A 332 16.12 -14.35 -3.06
N PHE A 333 15.35 -15.43 -3.19
CA PHE A 333 15.36 -16.26 -4.41
C PHE A 333 14.92 -15.45 -5.63
N VAL A 334 13.80 -14.72 -5.55
CA VAL A 334 13.32 -13.86 -6.65
C VAL A 334 14.34 -12.75 -6.95
N ASN A 335 14.90 -12.10 -5.94
CA ASN A 335 15.94 -11.09 -6.13
C ASN A 335 17.19 -11.65 -6.82
N SER A 336 17.64 -12.84 -6.41
CA SER A 336 18.79 -13.51 -6.99
C SER A 336 18.54 -13.89 -8.45
N LEU A 337 17.36 -14.40 -8.76
CA LEU A 337 16.95 -14.72 -10.13
C LEU A 337 16.94 -13.47 -11.02
N TYR A 338 16.39 -12.36 -10.53
CA TYR A 338 16.37 -11.09 -11.26
C TYR A 338 17.76 -10.49 -11.44
N ILE A 339 18.65 -10.62 -10.45
CA ILE A 339 20.06 -10.21 -10.58
C ILE A 339 20.78 -11.06 -11.63
N LEU A 340 20.57 -12.39 -11.62
CA LEU A 340 21.14 -13.28 -12.64
C LEU A 340 20.65 -12.90 -14.04
N LEU A 341 19.35 -12.61 -14.18
CA LEU A 341 18.78 -12.11 -15.43
C LEU A 341 19.41 -10.76 -15.83
N ALA A 342 19.53 -9.82 -14.90
CA ALA A 342 20.15 -8.52 -15.15
C ALA A 342 21.60 -8.63 -15.62
N LEU A 343 22.40 -9.47 -14.95
CA LEU A 343 23.78 -9.75 -15.34
C LEU A 343 23.85 -10.47 -16.68
N GLY A 344 22.99 -11.45 -16.92
CA GLY A 344 22.89 -12.17 -18.18
C GLY A 344 22.62 -11.22 -19.36
N LEU A 345 21.64 -10.34 -19.23
CA LEU A 345 21.29 -9.35 -20.26
C LEU A 345 22.40 -8.32 -20.49
N ASN A 346 23.05 -7.83 -19.43
CA ASN A 346 24.13 -6.84 -19.55
C ASN A 346 25.41 -7.45 -20.15
N LEU A 347 25.74 -8.70 -19.80
CA LEU A 347 26.93 -9.39 -20.28
C LEU A 347 26.75 -9.99 -21.67
N TRP A 348 25.51 -10.21 -22.13
CA TRP A 348 25.21 -10.83 -23.43
C TRP A 348 25.94 -10.20 -24.62
N ASP A 349 26.08 -8.87 -24.60
CA ASP A 349 26.74 -8.10 -25.67
C ASP A 349 28.24 -7.90 -25.49
N THR A 350 28.83 -8.45 -24.44
CA THR A 350 30.27 -8.32 -24.17
C THR A 350 31.09 -9.31 -24.99
N VAL A 351 32.36 -8.97 -25.24
CA VAL A 351 33.30 -9.78 -26.03
C VAL A 351 33.43 -11.24 -25.52
N PRO A 352 33.51 -11.52 -24.21
CA PRO A 352 33.62 -12.89 -23.70
C PRO A 352 32.41 -13.75 -24.08
N VAL A 353 31.20 -13.24 -23.88
CA VAL A 353 29.95 -13.98 -24.15
C VAL A 353 29.74 -14.16 -25.65
N ARG A 354 30.07 -13.15 -26.46
CA ARG A 354 30.07 -13.27 -27.92
C ARG A 354 31.04 -14.34 -28.42
N ARG A 355 32.25 -14.45 -27.84
CA ARG A 355 33.21 -15.51 -28.16
C ARG A 355 32.71 -16.90 -27.76
N ILE A 356 32.05 -17.03 -26.61
CA ILE A 356 31.43 -18.29 -26.17
C ILE A 356 30.32 -18.68 -27.15
N ARG A 357 29.43 -17.75 -27.52
CA ARG A 357 28.37 -18.00 -28.52
C ARG A 357 28.93 -18.39 -29.88
N ALA A 358 29.99 -17.72 -30.34
CA ALA A 358 30.65 -18.05 -31.60
C ALA A 358 31.29 -19.45 -31.59
N ARG A 359 31.81 -19.91 -30.44
CA ARG A 359 32.32 -21.28 -30.26
C ARG A 359 31.19 -22.32 -30.29
N PHE A 360 30.03 -22.03 -29.70
CA PHE A 360 28.86 -22.92 -29.77
C PHE A 360 28.23 -22.94 -31.17
N SER A 361 28.14 -21.79 -31.85
CA SER A 361 27.61 -21.71 -33.22
C SER A 361 28.52 -22.38 -34.26
N ARG A 362 29.84 -22.42 -34.05
CA ARG A 362 30.77 -23.15 -34.93
C ARG A 362 30.76 -24.67 -34.72
N LYS A 363 30.26 -25.16 -33.57
CA LYS A 363 30.15 -26.60 -33.30
C LYS A 363 28.86 -27.24 -33.85
N GLY A 364 27.93 -26.45 -34.40
CA GLY A 364 26.69 -26.92 -35.03
C GLY A 364 26.70 -26.92 -36.56
N ALA A 365 27.87 -26.72 -37.18
CA ALA A 365 28.06 -26.81 -38.62
C ALA A 365 29.10 -27.89 -38.93
N ILE A 366 28.71 -29.16 -38.73
CA ILE A 366 29.32 -30.34 -39.36
C ILE A 366 28.17 -31.19 -39.86
#